data_AF-A0A060C3I4-F1
#
_entry.id   AF-A0A060C3I4-F1
#
_cell.length_a   1.000
_cell.length_b   1.000
_cell.length_c   1.000
_cell.angle_alpha   90.00
_cell.angle_beta   90.00
_cell.angle_gamma   90.00
#
_symmetry.space_group_name_H-M   'P 1'
#
loop_
_entity.id
_entity.type
_entity.pdbx_description
1 polymer ?
#
loop_
_entity_poly.entity_id
_entity_poly.type
_entity_poly.pdbx_seq_one_letter_code
_entity_poly.pdbx_strand_id
1 'polypeptide(L)' 'TFAPVGSHTFDSQVDAVIPLDDDPFHSDRFLLIADRWMQNDLGESPLVQIPVSIGDGQASAEWEPSYEGEPSRS' A
#
# COMPACT_ATOMS: atom_id res chain seq x y z
N THR A 1 -4.47 -5.56 12.70
CA THR A 1 -3.51 -4.51 12.30
C THR A 1 -3.67 -4.30 10.81
N PHE A 2 -3.31 -3.15 10.26
CA PHE A 2 -3.49 -2.90 8.81
C PHE A 2 -2.53 -3.75 7.96
N ALA A 3 -1.22 -3.59 8.19
CA ALA A 3 -0.19 -4.44 7.61
C ALA A 3 0.39 -5.41 8.67
N PRO A 4 1.16 -6.44 8.29
CA PRO A 4 1.88 -7.28 9.23
C PRO A 4 2.81 -6.44 10.11
N VAL A 5 2.81 -6.70 11.42
CA VAL A 5 3.70 -6.00 12.37
C VAL A 5 5.16 -6.26 11.99
N GLY A 6 6.00 -5.22 12.00
CA GLY A 6 7.41 -5.31 11.61
C GLY A 6 7.65 -5.22 10.11
N SER A 7 6.61 -5.24 9.27
CA SER A 7 6.76 -4.97 7.83
C SER A 7 7.10 -3.52 7.50
N HIS A 8 6.91 -2.60 8.47
CA HIS A 8 6.99 -1.16 8.26
C HIS A 8 6.10 -0.69 7.08
N THR A 9 4.88 -1.25 7.00
CA THR A 9 3.95 -1.06 5.87
C THR A 9 4.63 -1.38 4.54
N PHE A 10 5.30 -2.53 4.49
CA PHE A 10 6.12 -2.95 3.35
C PHE A 10 7.23 -1.95 3.01
N ASP A 11 7.95 -1.50 4.05
CA ASP A 11 9.01 -0.49 3.96
C ASP A 11 8.57 0.79 3.23
N SER A 12 7.37 1.28 3.55
CA SER A 12 6.78 2.45 2.91
C SER A 12 6.00 3.33 3.89
N GLN A 13 5.71 4.56 3.47
CA GLN A 13 4.86 5.49 4.18
C GLN A 13 3.61 5.76 3.34
N VAL A 14 2.42 5.56 3.92
CA VAL A 14 1.15 5.77 3.20
C VAL A 14 1.00 7.22 2.74
N ASP A 15 0.62 7.39 1.48
CA ASP A 15 0.24 8.66 0.89
C ASP A 15 -1.28 8.71 0.68
N ALA A 16 -1.83 7.74 -0.05
CA ALA A 16 -3.24 7.69 -0.39
C ALA A 16 -3.84 6.27 -0.39
N VAL A 17 -5.15 6.21 -0.16
CA VAL A 17 -5.98 5.03 -0.42
C VAL A 17 -7.12 5.45 -1.33
N ILE A 18 -7.24 4.81 -2.49
CA ILE A 18 -8.14 5.24 -3.56
C ILE A 18 -9.20 4.16 -3.83
N PRO A 19 -10.51 4.46 -3.75
CA PRO A 19 -11.56 3.57 -4.25
C PRO A 19 -11.48 3.48 -5.78
N LEU A 20 -11.66 2.28 -6.33
CA LEU A 20 -11.48 2.00 -7.76
C LEU A 20 -12.79 1.73 -8.52
N ASP A 21 -13.92 1.69 -7.83
CA ASP A 21 -15.23 1.46 -8.43
C ASP A 21 -15.95 2.77 -8.80
N ASP A 22 -17.01 2.67 -9.59
CA ASP A 22 -17.75 3.83 -10.13
C ASP A 22 -18.38 4.70 -9.03
N ASP A 23 -18.83 4.08 -7.95
CA ASP A 23 -19.30 4.79 -6.75
C ASP A 23 -18.20 4.81 -5.69
N PRO A 24 -17.51 5.95 -5.50
CA PRO A 24 -16.38 6.03 -4.56
C PRO A 24 -16.80 5.87 -3.09
N PHE A 25 -18.08 6.01 -2.76
CA PHE A 25 -18.59 5.84 -1.39
C PHE A 25 -19.03 4.41 -1.07
N HIS A 26 -19.14 3.55 -2.09
CA HIS A 26 -19.56 2.15 -1.96
C HIS A 26 -18.63 1.20 -2.75
N SER A 27 -17.34 1.54 -2.81
CA SER A 27 -16.32 0.75 -3.52
C SER A 27 -16.01 -0.54 -2.76
N ASP A 28 -15.83 -1.64 -3.48
CA ASP A 28 -15.33 -2.92 -2.96
C ASP A 28 -13.82 -3.10 -3.24
N ARG A 29 -13.29 -2.33 -4.21
CA ARG A 29 -11.87 -2.38 -4.60
C ARG A 29 -11.15 -1.11 -4.20
N PHE A 30 -10.02 -1.24 -3.50
CA PHE A 30 -9.20 -0.12 -3.05
C PHE A 30 -7.73 -0.36 -3.38
N LEU A 31 -7.02 0.72 -3.70
CA LEU A 31 -5.58 0.73 -3.93
C LEU A 31 -4.87 1.55 -2.85
N LEU A 32 -3.88 0.97 -2.19
CA LEU A 32 -2.90 1.71 -1.39
C LEU A 32 -1.81 2.24 -2.33
N ILE A 33 -1.50 3.53 -2.18
CA ILE A 33 -0.33 4.17 -2.77
C ILE A 33 0.52 4.70 -1.61
N ALA A 34 1.79 4.30 -1.58
CA ALA A 34 2.71 4.64 -0.52
C ALA A 34 4.12 4.89 -1.07
N ASP A 35 4.86 5.79 -0.44
CA ASP A 35 6.22 6.15 -0.86
C ASP A 35 7.26 5.33 -0.12
N ARG A 36 8.28 4.88 -0.85
CA ARG A 36 9.55 4.44 -0.27
C ARG A 36 10.60 5.53 -0.38
N TRP A 37 10.51 6.52 0.50
CA TRP A 37 11.41 7.67 0.49
C TRP A 37 12.89 7.25 0.47
N MET A 38 13.65 7.85 -0.46
CA MET A 38 15.10 7.80 -0.47
C MET A 38 15.63 9.19 -0.16
N GLN A 39 15.95 9.45 1.11
CA GLN A 39 16.29 10.80 1.59
C GLN A 39 17.41 11.48 0.79
N ASN A 40 18.37 10.70 0.29
CA ASN A 40 19.52 11.20 -0.47
C ASN A 40 19.26 11.27 -1.99
N ASP A 41 18.11 10.78 -2.47
CA ASP A 41 17.73 10.78 -3.88
C ASP A 41 16.21 10.80 -4.04
N LEU A 42 15.60 11.91 -3.61
CA LEU A 42 14.14 12.00 -3.47
C LEU A 42 13.40 11.78 -4.80
N GLY A 43 13.99 12.19 -5.93
CA GLY A 43 13.38 12.07 -7.26
C GLY A 43 13.21 10.64 -7.74
N GLU A 44 14.03 9.72 -7.24
CA GLU A 44 13.98 8.29 -7.59
C GLU A 44 13.22 7.45 -6.54
N SER A 45 12.58 8.08 -5.55
CA SER A 45 11.81 7.37 -4.51
C SER A 45 10.74 6.48 -5.15
N PRO A 46 10.81 5.15 -5.00
CA PRO A 46 9.84 4.24 -5.57
C PRO A 46 8.48 4.33 -4.87
N LEU A 47 7.44 3.90 -5.57
CA LEU A 47 6.11 3.69 -5.01
C LEU A 47 5.91 2.23 -4.60
N VAL A 48 5.09 2.02 -3.57
CA VAL A 48 4.38 0.77 -3.30
C VAL A 48 2.93 0.99 -3.70
N GLN A 49 2.45 0.16 -4.63
CA GLN A 49 1.07 0.18 -5.10
C GLN A 49 0.49 -1.23 -4.98
N ILE A 50 -0.37 -1.45 -3.99
CA ILE A 50 -0.97 -2.77 -3.73
C ILE A 50 -2.46 -2.65 -3.43
N PRO A 51 -3.27 -3.66 -3.79
CA PRO A 51 -4.67 -3.69 -3.37
C PRO A 51 -4.77 -3.80 -1.85
N VAL A 52 -5.83 -3.23 -1.29
CA VAL A 52 -6.17 -3.35 0.13
C VAL A 52 -7.63 -3.71 0.30
N SER A 53 -7.92 -4.46 1.36
CA SER A 53 -9.27 -4.82 1.74
C SER A 53 -9.78 -3.82 2.77
N ILE A 54 -10.96 -3.23 2.53
CA ILE A 54 -11.64 -2.34 3.47
C ILE A 54 -13.10 -2.77 3.56
N GLY A 55 -13.55 -3.10 4.76
CA GLY A 55 -14.90 -3.59 4.99
C GLY A 55 -15.14 -3.88 6.47
N ASP A 56 -16.40 -3.81 6.91
CA ASP A 56 -16.81 -4.14 8.29
C ASP A 56 -16.01 -3.42 9.39
N GLY A 57 -15.62 -2.17 9.14
CA GLY A 57 -14.81 -1.36 10.06
C GLY A 57 -13.35 -1.80 10.19
N GLN A 58 -12.88 -2.68 9.30
CA GLN A 58 -11.51 -3.17 9.25
C GLN A 58 -10.84 -2.81 7.91
N ALA A 59 -9.52 -2.72 7.96
CA ALA A 59 -8.68 -2.57 6.79
C ALA A 59 -7.46 -3.49 6.90
N SER A 60 -7.08 -4.13 5.80
CA SER A 60 -5.89 -4.97 5.73
C SER A 60 -5.15 -4.82 4.41
N ALA A 61 -3.83 -4.99 4.48
CA ALA A 61 -2.93 -5.02 3.34
C ALA A 61 -2.00 -6.23 3.47
N GLU A 62 -1.84 -6.96 2.37
CA GLU A 62 -1.03 -8.17 2.29
C GLU A 62 -0.14 -8.09 1.04
N TRP A 63 1.10 -8.60 1.15
CA TRP A 63 2.02 -8.67 0.02
C TRP A 63 1.89 -10.04 -0.65
N GLU A 64 1.61 -10.06 -1.94
CA GLU A 64 1.57 -11.30 -2.71
C GLU A 64 2.91 -11.56 -3.40
N PRO A 65 3.40 -12.81 -3.45
CA PRO A 65 4.64 -13.16 -4.16
C PRO A 65 4.65 -12.83 -5.65
N SER A 66 3.49 -12.57 -6.24
CA SER A 66 3.33 -12.20 -7.64
C SER A 66 3.52 -10.71 -7.92
N TYR A 67 3.58 -9.87 -6.88
CA TYR A 67 3.80 -8.43 -7.04
C TYR A 67 5.22 -8.14 -7.48
N GLU A 68 5.37 -7.06 -8.25
CA GLU A 68 6.69 -6.58 -8.64
C GLU A 68 7.43 -5.99 -7.43
N GLY A 69 8.72 -6.32 -7.31
CA GLY A 69 9.58 -5.89 -6.22
C GLY A 69 9.47 -6.78 -4.97
N GLU A 70 9.93 -6.25 -3.85
CA GLU A 70 10.05 -6.97 -2.58
C GLU A 70 9.29 -6.24 -1.46
N PRO A 71 8.75 -6.94 -0.45
CA PRO A 71 8.02 -6.33 0.67
C PRO A 71 8.90 -5.46 1.58
N SER A 72 10.22 -5.58 1.50
CA SER A 72 11.18 -4.72 2.20
C SER A 72 12.45 -4.56 1.39
N ARG A 73 13.17 -3.44 1.55
CA ARG A 73 14.53 -3.30 1.03
C ARG A 73 15.52 -4.17 1.84
N SER A 74 16.55 -4.67 1.17
CA SER A 74 17.69 -5.40 1.76
C SER A 74 18.76 -4.48 2.32
#